data_AF-A0A1F4U9V6-F1
#
_entry.id   AF-A0A1F4U9V6-F1
#
_cell.length_a   1.000
_cell.length_b   1.000
_cell.length_c   1.000
_cell.angle_alpha   90.00
_cell.angle_beta   90.00
_cell.angle_gamma   90.00
#
_symmetry.space_group_name_H-M   'P 1'
#
loop_
_entity.id
_entity.type
_entity.pdbx_description
1 polymer ?
#
loop_
_entity_poly.entity_id
_entity_poly.type
_entity_poly.pdbx_seq_one_letter_code
_entity_poly.pdbx_strand_id
1 'polypeptide(L)'
;MKKVTLLIIFVLQLISLTNCTRYNYQRFVEYLKAEKQLRANTINEQELQDKIAALRKNYKIDPENEIAKLSDHGQLWVEFLMDLSRAR
;
A
#
# COMPACT_ATOMS: atom_id res chain seq x y z
N MET A 1 -30.40 -6.24 34.73
CA MET A 1 -29.83 -4.93 34.34
C MET A 1 -28.32 -4.98 34.07
N LYS A 2 -27.46 -5.50 34.97
CA LYS A 2 -25.98 -5.54 34.78
C LYS A 2 -25.49 -6.25 33.50
N LYS A 3 -26.18 -7.30 33.04
CA LYS A 3 -25.80 -8.08 31.84
C LYS A 3 -25.97 -7.30 30.53
N VAL A 4 -26.97 -6.40 30.48
CA VAL A 4 -27.26 -5.58 29.29
C VAL A 4 -26.20 -4.50 29.13
N THR A 5 -25.77 -3.88 30.23
CA THR A 5 -24.70 -2.87 30.24
C THR A 5 -23.36 -3.44 29.78
N LEU A 6 -22.99 -4.66 30.20
CA LEU A 6 -21.77 -5.33 29.74
C LEU A 6 -21.79 -5.65 28.24
N LEU A 7 -22.96 -6.02 27.71
CA LEU A 7 -23.13 -6.35 26.30
C LEU A 7 -22.99 -5.10 25.41
N ILE A 8 -23.52 -3.96 25.84
CA ILE A 8 -23.37 -2.68 25.14
C ILE A 8 -21.90 -2.24 25.10
N ILE A 9 -21.16 -2.39 26.20
CA ILE A 9 -19.72 -2.05 26.26
C ILE A 9 -18.91 -2.95 25.32
N PHE A 10 -19.21 -4.25 25.29
CA PHE A 10 -18.53 -5.20 24.41
C PHE A 10 -18.76 -4.88 22.92
N VAL A 11 -19.99 -4.53 22.55
CA VAL A 11 -20.33 -4.12 21.18
C VAL A 11 -19.62 -2.81 20.79
N LEU A 12 -19.54 -1.83 21.69
CA LEU A 12 -18.81 -0.58 21.48
C LEU A 12 -17.29 -0.78 21.30
N GLN A 13 -16.70 -1.73 22.04
CA GLN A 13 -15.29 -2.10 21.86
C GLN A 13 -15.05 -2.83 20.53
N LEU A 14 -15.98 -3.65 20.07
CA LEU A 14 -15.92 -4.32 18.76
C LEU A 14 -15.98 -3.31 17.59
N ILE A 15 -16.83 -2.28 17.69
CA ILE A 15 -16.92 -1.21 16.67
C ILE A 15 -15.64 -0.36 16.64
N SER A 16 -14.96 -0.19 17.79
CA SER A 16 -13.70 0.55 17.86
C SER A 16 -12.51 -0.21 17.27
N LEU A 17 -12.55 -1.55 17.24
CA LEU A 17 -11.55 -2.41 16.60
C LEU A 17 -11.72 -2.51 15.08
N THR A 18 -12.87 -2.10 14.53
CA THR A 18 -13.09 -2.00 13.08
C THR A 18 -12.65 -0.66 12.48
N ASN A 19 -12.07 0.25 13.27
CA ASN A 19 -11.34 1.40 12.74
C ASN A 19 -10.06 0.89 12.06
N CYS A 20 -10.26 0.43 10.83
CA CYS A 20 -9.30 0.20 9.77
C CYS A 20 -8.02 0.99 10.03
N THR A 21 -6.94 0.27 10.29
CA THR A 21 -5.60 0.69 9.88
C THR A 21 -5.68 1.08 8.41
N ARG A 22 -5.87 2.39 8.15
CA ARG A 22 -5.89 2.94 6.80
C ARG A 22 -4.55 2.62 6.18
N TYR A 23 -4.54 1.64 5.27
CA TYR A 23 -3.33 1.18 4.63
C TYR A 23 -2.69 2.34 3.87
N ASN A 24 -1.47 2.72 4.26
CA ASN A 24 -0.75 3.82 3.64
C ASN A 24 0.14 3.28 2.51
N TYR A 25 -0.37 3.34 1.28
CA TYR A 25 0.32 2.91 0.06
C TYR A 25 1.20 4.01 -0.57
N GLN A 26 1.36 5.18 0.08
CA GLN A 26 2.12 6.31 -0.46
C GLN A 26 3.56 5.91 -0.84
N ARG A 27 4.20 5.10 0.01
CA ARG A 27 5.56 4.62 -0.24
C ARG A 27 5.65 3.73 -1.49
N PHE A 28 4.60 2.96 -1.76
CA PHE A 28 4.51 2.13 -2.96
C PHE A 28 4.35 2.97 -4.23
N VAL A 29 3.56 4.04 -4.16
CA VAL A 29 3.46 5.02 -5.25
C VAL A 29 4.82 5.68 -5.53
N GLU A 30 5.54 6.09 -4.49
CA GLU A 30 6.88 6.69 -4.63
C GLU A 30 7.90 5.70 -5.23
N TYR A 31 7.85 4.43 -4.81
CA TYR A 31 8.67 3.38 -5.40
C TYR A 31 8.38 3.20 -6.90
N LEU A 32 7.11 3.14 -7.31
CA LEU A 32 6.73 2.96 -8.72
C LEU A 32 7.15 4.15 -9.59
N LYS A 33 7.11 5.37 -9.06
CA LYS A 33 7.65 6.56 -9.74
C LYS A 33 9.14 6.40 -10.02
N ALA A 34 9.91 6.04 -9.00
CA ALA A 34 11.35 5.86 -9.11
C ALA A 34 11.69 4.70 -10.07
N GLU A 35 10.97 3.58 -10.01
CA GLU A 35 11.15 2.46 -10.94
C GLU A 35 10.86 2.88 -12.39
N LYS A 36 9.75 3.60 -12.64
CA LYS A 36 9.40 4.11 -13.97
C LYS A 36 10.52 5.01 -14.52
N GLN A 37 11.08 5.88 -13.70
CA GLN A 37 12.17 6.76 -14.09
C GLN A 37 13.45 5.99 -14.39
N LEU A 38 13.77 4.97 -13.59
CA LEU A 38 14.91 4.07 -13.86
C LEU A 38 14.76 3.35 -15.20
N ARG A 39 13.57 2.83 -15.49
CA ARG A 39 13.25 2.17 -16.77
C ARG A 39 13.34 3.11 -17.95
N ALA A 40 12.96 4.37 -17.79
CA ALA A 40 13.06 5.38 -18.85
C ALA A 40 14.52 5.78 -19.16
N ASN A 41 15.40 5.75 -18.15
CA ASN A 41 16.76 6.27 -18.25
C ASN A 41 17.85 5.20 -18.40
N THR A 42 17.52 3.92 -18.27
CA THR A 42 18.51 2.82 -18.32
C THR A 42 18.23 1.94 -19.54
N ILE A 43 19.15 1.94 -20.49
CA ILE A 43 19.06 1.17 -21.74
C ILE A 43 19.50 -0.28 -21.53
N ASN A 44 20.47 -0.50 -20.63
CA ASN A 44 21.01 -1.83 -20.35
C ASN A 44 20.09 -2.58 -19.37
N GLU A 45 19.54 -3.70 -19.82
CA GLU A 45 18.61 -4.52 -19.02
C GLU A 45 19.26 -5.07 -17.74
N GLN A 46 20.52 -5.51 -17.78
CA GLN A 46 21.23 -6.03 -16.62
C GLN A 46 21.39 -4.94 -15.55
N GLU A 47 21.83 -3.76 -15.97
CA GLU A 47 22.00 -2.59 -15.11
C GLU A 47 20.66 -2.12 -14.53
N LEU A 48 19.59 -2.19 -15.34
CA LEU A 48 18.25 -1.86 -14.90
C LEU A 48 17.77 -2.82 -13.79
N GLN A 49 17.97 -4.12 -13.95
CA GLN A 49 17.58 -5.11 -12.95
C GLN A 49 18.34 -4.91 -11.64
N ASP A 50 19.65 -4.63 -11.70
CA ASP A 50 20.46 -4.36 -10.49
C ASP A 50 19.97 -3.09 -9.77
N LYS A 51 19.67 -2.03 -10.52
CA LYS A 51 19.12 -0.78 -9.97
C LYS A 51 17.73 -0.99 -9.36
N ILE A 52 16.86 -1.77 -10.01
CA ILE A 52 15.53 -2.10 -9.48
C ILE A 52 15.65 -2.92 -8.20
N ALA A 53 16.56 -3.91 -8.15
CA ALA A 53 16.80 -4.71 -6.95
C ALA A 53 17.29 -3.83 -5.78
N ALA A 54 18.22 -2.90 -6.05
CA ALA A 54 18.65 -1.92 -5.06
C ALA A 54 17.50 -0.99 -4.62
N LEU A 55 16.67 -0.53 -5.55
CA LEU A 55 15.53 0.34 -5.28
C LEU A 55 14.51 -0.35 -4.34
N ARG A 56 14.16 -1.61 -4.62
CA ARG A 56 13.26 -2.42 -3.77
C ARG A 56 13.79 -2.52 -2.34
N LYS A 57 15.09 -2.77 -2.17
CA LYS A 57 15.75 -2.83 -0.86
C LYS A 57 15.72 -1.49 -0.13
N ASN A 58 15.97 -0.39 -0.84
CA ASN A 58 15.99 0.96 -0.26
C ASN A 58 14.60 1.40 0.22
N TYR A 59 13.56 1.14 -0.57
CA TYR A 59 12.18 1.45 -0.22
C TYR A 59 11.57 0.44 0.76
N LYS A 60 12.22 -0.72 0.96
CA LYS A 60 11.73 -1.87 1.75
C LYS A 60 10.36 -2.33 1.25
N ILE A 61 10.22 -2.40 -0.07
CA ILE A 61 8.97 -2.75 -0.72
C ILE A 61 9.09 -4.11 -1.41
N ASP A 62 8.07 -4.91 -1.17
CA ASP A 62 7.79 -6.14 -1.89
C ASP A 62 6.54 -5.91 -2.76
N PRO A 63 6.68 -5.71 -4.07
CA PRO A 63 5.56 -5.39 -4.95
C PRO A 63 4.41 -6.40 -4.87
N GLU A 64 4.71 -7.69 -4.73
CA GLU A 64 3.68 -8.73 -4.68
C GLU A 64 2.82 -8.60 -3.43
N ASN A 65 3.47 -8.37 -2.28
CA ASN A 65 2.78 -8.15 -1.02
C ASN A 65 2.00 -6.83 -1.01
N GLU A 66 2.55 -5.75 -1.56
CA GLU A 66 1.84 -4.46 -1.64
C GLU A 66 0.60 -4.55 -2.54
N ILE A 67 0.69 -5.31 -3.65
CA ILE A 67 -0.45 -5.58 -4.54
C ILE A 67 -1.51 -6.44 -3.83
N ALA A 68 -1.10 -7.47 -3.08
CA ALA A 68 -2.03 -8.30 -2.31
C ALA A 68 -2.81 -7.49 -1.27
N LYS A 69 -2.16 -6.53 -0.59
CA LYS A 69 -2.85 -5.63 0.35
C LYS A 69 -3.85 -4.70 -0.35
N LEU A 70 -3.65 -4.38 -1.62
CA LEU A 70 -4.59 -3.62 -2.43
C LEU A 70 -5.74 -4.50 -2.94
N SER A 71 -5.49 -5.77 -3.29
CA SER A 71 -6.50 -6.68 -3.88
C SER A 71 -7.69 -6.94 -2.97
N ASP A 72 -7.49 -6.93 -1.66
CA ASP A 72 -8.57 -7.17 -0.69
C ASP A 72 -9.56 -6.00 -0.58
N HIS A 73 -9.23 -4.85 -1.18
CA HIS A 73 -10.02 -3.62 -1.07
C HIS A 73 -10.09 -2.86 -2.41
N GLY A 74 -11.12 -3.15 -3.21
CA GLY A 74 -11.33 -2.50 -4.52
C GLY A 74 -11.36 -0.95 -4.48
N GLN A 75 -11.78 -0.34 -3.37
CA GLN A 75 -11.72 1.11 -3.21
C GLN A 75 -10.28 1.64 -3.09
N LEU A 76 -9.38 0.92 -2.40
CA LEU A 76 -7.97 1.29 -2.30
C LEU A 76 -7.27 1.23 -3.66
N TRP A 77 -7.69 0.31 -4.54
CA TRP A 77 -7.22 0.29 -5.93
C TRP A 77 -7.57 1.56 -6.69
N VAL A 78 -8.80 2.06 -6.53
CA VAL A 78 -9.23 3.30 -7.21
C VAL A 78 -8.43 4.49 -6.68
N GLU A 79 -8.27 4.62 -5.36
CA GLU A 79 -7.47 5.69 -4.75
C GLU A 79 -5.99 5.63 -5.18
N PHE A 80 -5.41 4.42 -5.18
CA PHE A 80 -4.05 4.16 -5.65
C PHE A 80 -3.83 4.55 -7.12
N LEU A 81 -4.75 4.16 -8.01
CA LEU A 81 -4.67 4.51 -9.44
C LEU A 81 -4.85 6.01 -9.67
N MET A 82 -5.74 6.65 -8.92
CA MET A 82 -5.89 8.12 -8.97
C MET A 82 -4.59 8.81 -8.57
N ASP A 83 -3.96 8.38 -7.47
CA ASP A 83 -2.71 8.95 -6.99
C ASP A 83 -1.55 8.73 -7.98
N LEU A 84 -1.47 7.55 -8.61
CA LEU A 84 -0.54 7.28 -9.70
C LEU A 84 -0.78 8.16 -10.94
N SER A 85 -2.03 8.47 -11.26
CA SER A 85 -2.38 9.30 -12.42
C SER A 85 -2.10 10.79 -12.20
N ARG A 86 -2.27 11.28 -10.96
CA ARG A 86 -2.00 12.67 -10.56
C ARG A 86 -0.52 12.95 -10.38
N ALA A 87 0.26 11.91 -10.13
CA ALA A 87 1.70 11.89 -9.93
C ALA A 87 2.54 12.25 -11.18
N ARG A 88 1.96 12.93 -12.18
CA ARG A 88 2.60 13.29 -13.44
C ARG A 88 3.77 14.24 -13.25
#